data_AF-A0A3B9EU36-F1
#
_entry.id   AF-A0A3B9EU36-F1
#
_cell.length_a   1.000
_cell.length_b   1.000
_cell.length_c   1.000
_cell.angle_alpha   90.00
_cell.angle_beta   90.00
_cell.angle_gamma   90.00
#
_symmetry.space_group_name_H-M   'P 1'
#
loop_
_entity.id
_entity.type
_entity.pdbx_description
1 polymer ?
#
loop_
_entity_poly.entity_id
_entity_poly.type
_entity_poly.pdbx_seq_one_letter_code
_entity_poly.pdbx_strand_id
1 'polypeptide(L)'
;VSSPNTPNLRDLQDKKPLTDLLKSLQEENSQKHTSKPILLKIAPDLTDAQLDDIIDIVRITRIHGIIATNTTINRAGLKTPTSIVESAGMGGLSGKPLKARSTEVIRYLHTKSGGKFPIIAVGGIYTAEDAREKLDAGASLVQVYTGFIYEGPAMVKKINRGLLK
;
A
#
# COMPACT_ATOMS: atom_id res chain seq x y z
N VAL A 1 2.26 10.58 1.52
CA VAL A 1 1.22 10.99 2.49
C VAL A 1 0.75 9.88 3.46
N SER A 2 1.44 8.72 3.56
CA SER A 2 0.96 7.58 4.40
C SER A 2 1.86 7.17 5.57
N SER A 3 2.97 7.87 5.80
CA SER A 3 3.87 7.57 6.93
C SER A 3 3.15 7.80 8.27
N PRO A 4 3.18 6.85 9.22
CA PRO A 4 2.70 7.07 10.58
C PRO A 4 3.70 7.85 11.46
N ASN A 5 4.92 8.07 10.98
CA ASN A 5 6.01 8.61 11.80
C ASN A 5 6.16 10.13 11.68
N THR A 6 5.33 10.78 10.86
CA THR A 6 5.35 12.23 10.67
C THR A 6 4.00 12.77 11.17
N PRO A 7 3.98 13.57 12.25
CA PRO A 7 2.76 14.17 12.75
C PRO A 7 1.99 14.88 11.63
N ASN A 8 0.66 14.70 11.62
CA ASN A 8 -0.29 15.32 10.69
C ASN A 8 -0.11 14.99 9.19
N LEU A 9 0.85 14.13 8.81
CA LEU A 9 1.05 13.79 7.39
C LEU A 9 -0.13 12.99 6.80
N ARG A 10 -0.80 12.20 7.64
CA ARG A 10 -1.96 11.40 7.22
C ARG A 10 -3.21 12.27 7.01
N ASP A 11 -3.26 13.45 7.61
CA ASP A 11 -4.36 14.41 7.43
C ASP A 11 -4.37 14.96 5.99
N LEU A 12 -3.21 14.95 5.31
CA LEU A 12 -3.14 15.21 3.87
C LEU A 12 -3.79 14.12 3.00
N GLN A 13 -4.29 13.02 3.58
CA GLN A 13 -5.13 12.06 2.86
C GLN A 13 -6.61 12.45 2.82
N ASP A 14 -7.00 13.54 3.49
CA ASP A 14 -8.32 14.11 3.30
C ASP A 14 -8.54 14.46 1.82
N LYS A 15 -9.76 14.24 1.34
CA LYS A 15 -10.08 14.23 -0.10
C LYS A 15 -9.62 15.50 -0.82
N LYS A 16 -9.93 16.67 -0.26
CA LYS A 16 -9.62 17.96 -0.88
C LYS A 16 -8.12 18.24 -0.96
N PRO A 17 -7.35 18.30 0.15
CA PRO A 17 -5.93 18.62 0.08
C PRO A 17 -5.15 17.60 -0.77
N LEU A 18 -5.52 16.32 -0.72
CA LEU A 18 -4.89 15.30 -1.54
C LEU A 18 -5.17 15.50 -3.04
N THR A 19 -6.42 15.84 -3.40
CA THR A 19 -6.79 16.14 -4.78
C THR A 19 -6.01 17.33 -5.31
N ASP A 20 -5.94 18.41 -4.54
CA ASP A 20 -5.24 19.64 -4.94
C ASP A 20 -3.74 19.36 -5.15
N LEU A 21 -3.10 18.64 -4.21
CA LEU A 21 -1.70 18.23 -4.35
C LEU A 21 -1.44 17.39 -5.61
N LEU A 22 -2.27 16.37 -5.86
CA LEU A 22 -2.07 15.46 -6.99
C LEU A 22 -2.33 16.15 -8.33
N LYS A 23 -3.28 17.11 -8.39
CA LYS A 23 -3.48 17.95 -9.57
C LYS A 23 -2.25 18.79 -9.88
N SER A 24 -1.71 19.49 -8.88
CA SER A 24 -0.48 20.28 -9.07
C SER A 24 0.70 19.42 -9.53
N LEU A 25 0.88 18.22 -8.94
CA LEU A 25 1.93 17.31 -9.40
C LEU A 25 1.70 16.82 -10.83
N GLN A 26 0.45 16.57 -11.22
CA GLN A 26 0.11 16.11 -12.56
C GLN A 26 0.28 17.23 -13.61
N GLU A 27 -0.06 18.48 -13.25
CA GLU A 27 0.19 19.68 -14.05
C GLU A 27 1.70 19.85 -14.28
N GLU A 28 2.51 19.86 -13.22
CA GLU A 28 3.97 19.94 -13.31
C GLU A 28 4.58 18.80 -14.13
N ASN A 29 4.06 17.58 -13.96
CA ASN A 29 4.53 16.42 -14.70
C ASN A 29 4.19 16.49 -16.19
N SER A 30 3.07 17.13 -16.56
CA SER A 30 2.65 17.31 -17.95
C SER A 30 3.52 18.29 -18.74
N GLN A 31 4.22 19.20 -18.05
CA GLN A 31 5.13 20.15 -18.68
C GLN A 31 6.51 19.56 -18.99
N LYS A 32 6.80 18.35 -18.52
CA LYS A 32 8.08 17.68 -18.78
C LYS A 32 8.10 17.11 -20.20
N HIS A 33 9.27 17.13 -20.83
CA HIS A 33 9.49 16.47 -22.13
C HIS A 33 9.03 15.00 -22.13
N THR A 34 9.14 14.33 -20.98
CA THR A 34 8.58 12.98 -20.79
C THR A 34 7.95 12.88 -19.42
N SER A 35 6.61 12.89 -19.40
CA SER A 35 5.80 12.66 -18.21
C SER A 35 6.13 11.30 -17.59
N LYS A 36 6.23 11.26 -16.26
CA LYS A 36 6.45 10.03 -15.49
C LYS A 36 5.16 9.58 -14.81
N PRO A 37 4.90 8.25 -14.69
CA PRO A 37 3.74 7.79 -13.94
C PRO A 37 3.78 8.26 -12.48
N ILE A 38 2.68 8.85 -12.02
CA ILE A 38 2.48 9.25 -10.62
C ILE A 38 1.64 8.17 -9.94
N LEU A 39 2.13 7.61 -8.85
CA LEU A 39 1.38 6.66 -8.02
C LEU A 39 1.22 7.19 -6.60
N LEU A 40 0.07 6.92 -6.00
CA LEU A 40 -0.21 7.29 -4.61
C LEU A 40 -0.06 6.07 -3.69
N LYS A 41 0.80 6.16 -2.68
CA LYS A 41 0.93 5.14 -1.63
C LYS A 41 0.07 5.46 -0.42
N ILE A 42 -0.87 4.57 -0.10
CA ILE A 42 -1.88 4.76 0.96
C ILE A 42 -1.56 3.97 2.24
N ALA A 43 -2.17 4.38 3.36
CA ALA A 43 -2.10 3.63 4.61
C ALA A 43 -3.11 2.46 4.60
N PRO A 44 -2.86 1.37 5.34
CA PRO A 44 -3.83 0.28 5.52
C PRO A 44 -4.96 0.63 6.50
N ASP A 45 -4.76 1.67 7.31
CA ASP A 45 -5.64 2.08 8.42
C ASP A 45 -6.74 3.06 7.96
N LEU A 46 -7.24 2.90 6.73
CA LEU A 46 -8.32 3.71 6.16
C LEU A 46 -9.66 2.98 6.31
N THR A 47 -10.72 3.73 6.55
CA THR A 47 -12.09 3.22 6.47
C THR A 47 -12.52 3.01 5.02
N ASP A 48 -13.59 2.24 4.79
CA ASP A 48 -14.13 2.01 3.45
C ASP A 48 -14.55 3.32 2.75
N ALA A 49 -15.14 4.26 3.49
CA ALA A 49 -15.49 5.58 2.96
C ALA A 49 -14.24 6.38 2.52
N GLN A 50 -13.15 6.29 3.28
CA GLN A 50 -11.88 6.90 2.89
C GLN A 50 -11.26 6.20 1.67
N LEU A 51 -11.41 4.87 1.54
CA LEU A 51 -10.98 4.15 0.34
C LEU A 51 -11.80 4.53 -0.90
N ASP A 52 -13.11 4.76 -0.74
CA ASP A 52 -13.96 5.30 -1.81
C ASP A 52 -13.51 6.70 -2.24
N ASP A 53 -13.14 7.55 -1.28
CA ASP A 53 -12.52 8.85 -1.58
C ASP A 53 -11.21 8.69 -2.36
N ILE A 54 -10.34 7.74 -2.02
CA ILE A 54 -9.13 7.47 -2.80
C ILE A 54 -9.46 7.11 -4.26
N ILE A 55 -10.49 6.28 -4.49
CA ILE A 55 -10.93 5.90 -5.85
C ILE A 55 -11.40 7.14 -6.62
N ASP A 56 -12.17 8.01 -5.98
CA ASP A 56 -12.61 9.28 -6.57
C ASP A 56 -11.43 10.20 -6.90
N ILE A 57 -10.46 10.31 -6.00
CA ILE A 57 -9.27 11.14 -6.20
C ILE A 57 -8.46 10.64 -7.39
N VAL A 58 -8.23 9.34 -7.52
CA VAL A 58 -7.54 8.76 -8.68
C VAL A 58 -8.29 9.08 -9.97
N ARG A 59 -9.62 8.96 -9.97
CA ARG A 59 -10.47 9.30 -11.12
C ARG A 59 -10.36 10.78 -11.51
N ILE A 60 -10.40 11.68 -10.54
CA ILE A 60 -10.37 13.15 -10.76
C ILE A 60 -8.98 13.60 -11.22
N THR A 61 -7.93 13.13 -10.55
CA THR A 61 -6.56 13.58 -10.77
C THR A 61 -5.86 12.85 -11.92
N ARG A 62 -6.43 11.72 -12.35
CA ARG A 62 -5.89 10.87 -13.42
C ARG A 62 -4.45 10.40 -13.15
N ILE A 63 -4.09 10.22 -11.87
CA ILE A 63 -2.83 9.57 -11.52
C ILE A 63 -2.85 8.10 -11.93
N HIS A 64 -1.68 7.50 -12.06
CA HIS A 64 -1.46 6.29 -12.85
C HIS A 64 -1.62 5.00 -12.06
N GLY A 65 -1.84 5.07 -10.74
CA GLY A 65 -2.08 3.89 -9.92
C GLY A 65 -1.91 4.13 -8.43
N ILE A 66 -2.12 3.06 -7.66
CA ILE A 66 -2.02 3.05 -6.20
C ILE A 66 -0.95 2.07 -5.76
N ILE A 67 -0.27 2.37 -4.66
CA ILE A 67 0.55 1.42 -3.90
C ILE A 67 -0.16 1.12 -2.58
N ALA A 68 -0.62 -0.12 -2.42
CA ALA A 68 -1.39 -0.58 -1.27
C ALA A 68 -0.63 -1.73 -0.58
N THR A 69 -0.04 -1.57 0.62
CA THR A 69 -0.15 -0.44 1.56
C THR A 69 1.18 -0.04 2.18
N ASN A 70 1.17 1.06 2.93
CA ASN A 70 2.21 1.39 3.91
C ASN A 70 2.04 0.54 5.20
N THR A 71 2.80 0.86 6.25
CA THR A 71 2.72 0.24 7.57
C THR A 71 1.43 0.60 8.32
N THR A 72 1.02 -0.27 9.26
CA THR A 72 -0.14 -0.06 10.14
C THR A 72 0.29 0.44 11.51
N ILE A 73 -0.56 1.21 12.18
CA ILE A 73 -0.39 1.52 13.61
C ILE A 73 -1.09 0.51 14.52
N ASN A 74 -1.94 -0.37 13.96
CA ASN A 74 -2.68 -1.36 14.71
C ASN A 74 -1.74 -2.44 15.28
N ARG A 75 -1.88 -2.72 16.57
CA ARG A 75 -1.09 -3.71 17.33
C ARG A 75 -1.92 -4.93 17.76
N ALA A 76 -3.19 -5.01 17.35
CA ALA A 76 -4.06 -6.13 17.66
C ALA A 76 -3.54 -7.44 17.04
N GLY A 77 -3.71 -8.55 17.76
CA GLY A 77 -3.33 -9.89 17.30
C GLY A 77 -1.84 -10.20 17.34
N LEU A 78 -1.00 -9.32 17.91
CA LEU A 78 0.41 -9.64 18.14
C LEU A 78 0.56 -10.70 19.24
N LYS A 79 1.45 -11.67 19.01
CA LYS A 79 1.82 -12.68 20.00
C LYS A 79 2.88 -12.18 20.99
N THR A 80 3.58 -11.11 20.64
CA THR A 80 4.57 -10.46 21.50
C THR A 80 3.88 -9.86 22.72
N PRO A 81 4.39 -10.05 23.95
CA PRO A 81 3.82 -9.47 25.16
C PRO A 81 3.58 -7.96 25.04
N THR A 82 2.44 -7.49 25.55
CA THR A 82 2.03 -6.08 25.46
C THR A 82 3.09 -5.13 26.01
N SER A 83 3.71 -5.46 27.14
CA SER A 83 4.79 -4.64 27.74
C SER A 83 5.98 -4.44 26.79
N ILE A 84 6.34 -5.46 26.01
CA ILE A 84 7.42 -5.35 25.02
C ILE A 84 6.96 -4.47 23.84
N VAL A 85 5.72 -4.66 23.37
CA VAL A 85 5.17 -3.85 22.27
C VAL A 85 5.09 -2.38 22.66
N GLU A 86 4.67 -2.07 23.88
CA GLU A 86 4.62 -0.71 24.42
C GLU A 86 6.02 -0.11 24.57
N SER A 87 6.99 -0.89 25.05
CA SER A 87 8.38 -0.44 25.19
C SER A 87 9.04 -0.09 23.85
N ALA A 88 8.59 -0.70 22.74
CA ALA A 88 9.08 -0.39 21.40
C ALA A 88 8.59 0.98 20.88
N GLY A 89 7.62 1.59 21.56
CA GLY A 89 7.16 2.94 21.29
C GLY A 89 6.29 3.09 20.03
N MET A 90 6.03 4.35 19.68
CA MET A 90 5.23 4.71 18.51
C MET A 90 5.98 4.37 17.21
N GLY A 91 5.23 3.93 16.21
CA GLY A 91 5.77 3.64 14.88
C GLY A 91 4.85 2.77 14.04
N GLY A 92 5.29 2.50 12.81
CA GLY A 92 4.58 1.62 11.89
C GLY A 92 4.98 0.15 12.02
N LEU A 93 4.00 -0.74 12.13
CA LEU A 93 4.15 -2.19 12.05
C LEU A 93 4.09 -2.67 10.60
N SER A 94 4.98 -3.60 10.25
CA SER A 94 5.10 -4.22 8.93
C SER A 94 5.19 -5.75 9.06
N GLY A 95 5.36 -6.46 7.93
CA GLY A 95 5.53 -7.92 7.92
C GLY A 95 4.24 -8.71 8.04
N LYS A 96 4.34 -9.96 8.51
CA LYS A 96 3.24 -10.94 8.54
C LYS A 96 1.94 -10.42 9.18
N PRO A 97 1.95 -9.68 10.30
CA PRO A 97 0.72 -9.15 10.90
C PRO A 97 -0.09 -8.24 9.97
N LEU A 98 0.57 -7.59 8.99
CA LEU A 98 -0.09 -6.70 8.03
C LEU A 98 -0.67 -7.44 6.82
N LYS A 99 -0.36 -8.73 6.63
CA LYS A 99 -0.71 -9.48 5.41
C LYS A 99 -2.21 -9.41 5.10
N ALA A 100 -3.05 -9.79 6.07
CA ALA A 100 -4.50 -9.86 5.88
C ALA A 100 -5.10 -8.50 5.52
N ARG A 101 -4.87 -7.47 6.34
CA ARG A 101 -5.43 -6.13 6.10
C ARG A 101 -4.96 -5.52 4.78
N SER A 102 -3.68 -5.68 4.43
CA SER A 102 -3.19 -5.17 3.14
C SER A 102 -3.82 -5.91 1.96
N THR A 103 -4.09 -7.22 2.04
CA THR A 103 -4.80 -7.97 0.98
C THR A 103 -6.24 -7.47 0.85
N GLU A 104 -6.92 -7.26 1.97
CA GLU A 104 -8.29 -6.75 2.01
C GLU A 104 -8.41 -5.38 1.34
N VAL A 105 -7.52 -4.44 1.66
CA VAL A 105 -7.50 -3.10 1.05
C VAL A 105 -7.30 -3.17 -0.47
N ILE A 106 -6.39 -4.04 -0.95
CA ILE A 106 -6.20 -4.25 -2.39
C ILE A 106 -7.48 -4.76 -3.05
N ARG A 107 -8.11 -5.77 -2.45
CA ARG A 107 -9.35 -6.37 -2.96
C ARG A 107 -10.50 -5.36 -3.00
N TYR A 108 -10.61 -4.55 -1.95
CA TYR A 108 -11.62 -3.48 -1.86
C TYR A 108 -11.42 -2.49 -3.01
N LEU A 109 -10.22 -1.92 -3.15
CA LEU A 109 -9.90 -0.94 -4.19
C LEU A 109 -10.13 -1.50 -5.60
N HIS A 110 -9.66 -2.71 -5.87
CA HIS A 110 -9.83 -3.34 -7.17
C HIS A 110 -11.31 -3.55 -7.50
N THR A 111 -12.08 -4.10 -6.56
CA THR A 111 -13.51 -4.40 -6.74
C THR A 111 -14.32 -3.12 -6.96
N LYS A 112 -14.14 -2.12 -6.08
CA LYS A 112 -14.91 -0.87 -6.12
C LYS A 112 -14.54 0.03 -7.28
N SER A 113 -13.27 0.02 -7.71
CA SER A 113 -12.85 0.74 -8.92
C SER A 113 -13.22 0.02 -10.22
N GLY A 114 -13.57 -1.27 -10.16
CA GLY A 114 -13.76 -2.10 -11.35
C GLY A 114 -12.46 -2.32 -12.13
N GLY A 115 -11.31 -2.39 -11.43
CA GLY A 115 -10.00 -2.59 -12.06
C GLY A 115 -9.52 -1.44 -12.94
N LYS A 116 -10.03 -0.21 -12.76
CA LYS A 116 -9.76 0.94 -13.64
C LYS A 116 -8.34 1.51 -13.55
N PHE A 117 -7.59 1.16 -12.53
CA PHE A 117 -6.20 1.60 -12.35
C PHE A 117 -5.36 0.47 -11.75
N PRO A 118 -4.06 0.39 -12.08
CA PRO A 118 -3.18 -0.63 -11.54
C PRO A 118 -2.90 -0.40 -10.05
N ILE A 119 -2.80 -1.50 -9.31
CA ILE A 119 -2.45 -1.50 -7.89
C ILE A 119 -1.12 -2.26 -7.72
N ILE A 120 -0.17 -1.64 -7.03
CA ILE A 120 1.06 -2.30 -6.57
C ILE A 120 0.85 -2.74 -5.12
N ALA A 121 0.85 -4.05 -4.91
CA ALA A 121 0.64 -4.65 -3.60
C ALA A 121 1.91 -4.66 -2.74
N VAL A 122 1.78 -4.30 -1.47
CA VAL A 122 2.86 -4.29 -0.48
C VAL A 122 2.28 -4.62 0.89
N GLY A 123 2.98 -5.43 1.67
CA GLY A 123 2.61 -5.74 3.06
C GLY A 123 2.46 -7.24 3.30
N GLY A 124 3.33 -7.79 4.14
CA GLY A 124 3.24 -9.18 4.59
C GLY A 124 3.53 -10.25 3.54
N ILE A 125 4.31 -9.94 2.50
CA ILE A 125 4.69 -10.89 1.44
C ILE A 125 6.04 -11.53 1.79
N TYR A 126 6.06 -12.85 1.93
CA TYR A 126 7.23 -13.68 2.27
C TYR A 126 7.45 -14.80 1.24
N THR A 127 6.35 -15.30 0.68
CA THR A 127 6.32 -16.50 -0.17
C THR A 127 5.68 -16.22 -1.54
N ALA A 128 5.75 -17.19 -2.45
CA ALA A 128 5.10 -17.09 -3.75
C ALA A 128 3.57 -17.09 -3.62
N GLU A 129 3.07 -17.85 -2.65
CA GLU A 129 1.66 -17.95 -2.29
C GLU A 129 1.14 -16.62 -1.76
N ASP A 130 1.92 -15.93 -0.91
CA ASP A 130 1.58 -14.57 -0.47
C ASP A 130 1.50 -13.60 -1.66
N ALA A 131 2.45 -13.68 -2.60
CA ALA A 131 2.45 -12.83 -3.78
C ALA A 131 1.25 -13.13 -4.69
N ARG A 132 0.94 -14.41 -4.90
CA ARG A 132 -0.23 -14.87 -5.67
C ARG A 132 -1.52 -14.34 -5.06
N GLU A 133 -1.68 -14.44 -3.75
CA GLU A 133 -2.85 -13.93 -3.03
C GLU A 133 -3.08 -12.43 -3.28
N LYS A 134 -2.01 -11.64 -3.38
CA LYS A 134 -2.09 -10.20 -3.70
C LYS A 134 -2.49 -9.95 -5.15
N LEU A 135 -1.94 -10.72 -6.07
CA LEU A 135 -2.29 -10.64 -7.50
C LEU A 135 -3.76 -11.03 -7.71
N ASP A 136 -4.21 -12.13 -7.09
CA ASP A 136 -5.59 -12.61 -7.14
C ASP A 136 -6.57 -11.64 -6.46
N ALA A 137 -6.10 -10.85 -5.50
CA ALA A 137 -6.87 -9.75 -4.92
C ALA A 137 -7.03 -8.55 -5.87
N GLY A 138 -6.33 -8.53 -7.01
CA GLY A 138 -6.44 -7.47 -8.03
C GLY A 138 -5.21 -6.57 -8.17
N ALA A 139 -4.07 -6.93 -7.57
CA ALA A 139 -2.82 -6.22 -7.80
C ALA A 139 -2.21 -6.58 -9.16
N SER A 140 -1.56 -5.60 -9.80
CA SER A 140 -0.81 -5.79 -11.03
C SER A 140 0.67 -6.11 -10.78
N LEU A 141 1.21 -5.62 -9.65
CA LEU A 141 2.59 -5.81 -9.24
C LEU A 141 2.68 -6.04 -7.72
N VAL A 142 3.80 -6.57 -7.25
CA VAL A 142 4.09 -6.77 -5.82
C VAL A 142 5.42 -6.11 -5.42
N GLN A 143 5.52 -5.61 -4.19
CA GLN A 143 6.77 -5.17 -3.56
C GLN A 143 6.98 -5.90 -2.24
N VAL A 144 8.25 -6.11 -1.89
CA VAL A 144 8.65 -6.82 -0.67
C VAL A 144 9.54 -5.93 0.19
N TYR A 145 9.47 -6.10 1.51
CA TYR A 145 10.40 -5.47 2.45
C TYR A 145 10.67 -6.40 3.62
N THR A 146 9.77 -6.50 4.59
CA THR A 146 10.01 -7.26 5.82
C THR A 146 10.31 -8.73 5.53
N GLY A 147 9.65 -9.34 4.54
CA GLY A 147 9.99 -10.67 4.07
C GLY A 147 11.45 -10.80 3.64
N PHE A 148 12.00 -9.82 2.93
CA PHE A 148 13.39 -9.83 2.47
C PHE A 148 14.38 -9.86 3.64
N ILE A 149 14.07 -9.16 4.74
CA ILE A 149 14.91 -9.13 5.94
C ILE A 149 14.99 -10.52 6.60
N TYR A 150 13.90 -11.28 6.62
CA TYR A 150 13.84 -12.58 7.29
C TYR A 150 14.18 -13.77 6.38
N GLU A 151 13.86 -13.70 5.09
CA GLU A 151 14.03 -14.80 4.12
C GLU A 151 15.31 -14.66 3.28
N GLY A 152 15.96 -13.49 3.33
CA GLY A 152 17.18 -13.17 2.61
C GLY A 152 17.00 -12.97 1.09
N PRO A 153 18.10 -12.72 0.35
CA PRO A 153 18.05 -12.32 -1.05
C PRO A 153 17.48 -13.39 -1.99
N ALA A 154 17.58 -14.67 -1.63
CA ALA A 154 17.02 -15.78 -2.41
C ALA A 154 15.48 -15.72 -2.51
N MET A 155 14.81 -14.98 -1.61
CA MET A 155 13.37 -14.82 -1.59
C MET A 155 12.80 -14.35 -2.93
N VAL A 156 13.42 -13.36 -3.57
CA VAL A 156 12.92 -12.79 -4.83
C VAL A 156 12.88 -13.87 -5.93
N LYS A 157 13.93 -14.68 -6.02
CA LYS A 157 14.01 -15.82 -6.96
C LYS A 157 12.99 -16.90 -6.63
N LYS A 158 12.76 -17.20 -5.34
CA LYS A 158 11.76 -18.19 -4.89
C LYS A 158 10.34 -17.74 -5.26
N ILE A 159 10.00 -16.47 -5.01
CA ILE A 159 8.69 -15.89 -5.38
C ILE A 159 8.47 -15.98 -6.88
N ASN A 160 9.41 -15.47 -7.69
CA ASN A 160 9.26 -15.47 -9.14
C ASN A 160 9.12 -16.90 -9.70
N ARG A 161 9.87 -17.87 -9.19
CA ARG A 161 9.73 -19.28 -9.60
C ARG A 161 8.41 -19.89 -9.18
N GLY A 162 7.91 -19.57 -7.99
CA GLY A 162 6.62 -20.07 -7.52
C GLY A 162 5.43 -19.49 -8.28
N LEU A 163 5.52 -18.23 -8.74
CA LEU A 163 4.48 -17.59 -9.56
C LEU A 163 4.40 -18.10 -11.00
N LEU A 164 5.43 -18.79 -11.50
CA LEU A 164 5.43 -19.41 -12.83
C LEU A 164 4.90 -20.85 -12.83
N LYS A 165 4.63 -21.40 -11.65
CA LYS A 165 3.91 -22.66 -11.48
C LYS A 165 2.41 -22.41 -11.40
#